data_AF-A0ABD6I5L1-F1
#
_entry.id   AF-A0ABD6I5L1-F1
#
_cell.length_a   1.000
_cell.length_b   1.000
_cell.length_c   1.000
_cell.angle_alpha   90.00
_cell.angle_beta   90.00
_cell.angle_gamma   90.00
#
_symmetry.space_group_name_H-M   'P 1'
#
loop_
_entity.id
_entity.type
_entity.pdbx_description
1 polymer ?
#
loop_
_entity_poly.entity_id
_entity_poly.type
_entity_poly.pdbx_seq_one_letter_code
_entity_poly.pdbx_strand_id
1 'polypeptide(L)'
;MAKLDWGELQLQFLSDHAKTGISPEVWCESRGLKYSSAKRYIRIAKRSANSQKKTANKTANSQKGKPQSKEKSPPPARALITENITPEIVSLDIDFFGISDQQAKFAQFIVDGKSRVDSYREAGYSGEGATAYSNASRMLRNARVSRYVHHLRNERQKRYAAELDDVIGQLTAIINADPNEIAQYRRVNCRYCWGHQHKYQWRDIAEQLAAERKAEKDGVAPPDTSGGIGFIDNSDPNPECPRCNGEGNGEPFFADTRDLEGDARYLLQGVKLGKFGIEILTSDKDSARKELARLILLRATNDRQAQLDIERLELQNEKLRHEIELMKDGDKDNAIVVHNALPIPGR
;
A
#
# COMPACT_ATOMS: atom_id res chain seq x y z
N MET A 1 -32.15 20.23 37.39
CA MET A 1 -30.79 19.74 37.70
C MET A 1 -29.94 19.89 36.45
N ALA A 2 -28.78 20.56 36.53
CA ALA A 2 -27.90 20.76 35.38
C ALA A 2 -27.32 19.42 34.91
N LYS A 3 -27.36 19.17 33.60
CA LYS A 3 -26.83 17.96 32.98
C LYS A 3 -25.32 18.10 32.88
N LEU A 4 -24.56 17.23 33.55
CA LEU A 4 -23.09 17.23 33.44
C LEU A 4 -22.68 16.96 31.99
N ASP A 5 -21.94 17.89 31.39
CA ASP A 5 -21.33 17.69 30.07
C ASP A 5 -20.02 16.91 30.18
N TRP A 6 -20.07 15.65 29.78
CA TRP A 6 -18.92 14.75 29.77
C TRP A 6 -17.89 15.09 28.68
N GLY A 7 -18.27 15.86 27.65
CA GLY A 7 -17.37 16.34 26.59
C GLY A 7 -16.44 17.43 27.10
N GLU A 8 -16.98 18.44 27.79
CA GLU A 8 -16.18 19.50 28.41
C GLU A 8 -15.23 18.96 29.47
N LEU A 9 -15.71 18.05 30.33
CA LEU A 9 -14.87 17.40 31.35
C LEU A 9 -13.72 16.60 30.74
N GLN A 10 -13.92 15.93 29.59
CA GLN A 10 -12.84 15.24 28.88
C GLN A 10 -11.80 16.21 28.31
N LEU A 11 -12.20 17.38 27.79
CA LEU A 11 -11.26 18.39 27.30
C LEU A 11 -10.45 19.02 28.44
N GLN A 12 -11.11 19.33 29.56
CA GLN A 12 -10.44 19.84 30.77
C GLN A 12 -9.46 18.81 31.34
N PHE A 13 -9.83 17.52 31.38
CA PHE A 13 -8.92 16.44 31.78
C PHE A 13 -7.68 16.36 30.88
N LEU A 14 -7.84 16.44 29.56
CA LEU A 14 -6.70 16.41 28.63
C LEU A 14 -5.77 17.61 28.82
N SER A 15 -6.30 18.81 29.07
CA SER A 15 -5.51 20.00 29.44
C SER A 15 -4.73 19.80 30.74
N ASP A 16 -5.40 19.34 31.79
CA ASP A 16 -4.80 19.20 33.11
C ASP A 16 -3.74 18.08 33.11
N HIS A 17 -4.05 16.94 32.49
CA HIS A 17 -3.11 15.82 32.30
C HIS A 17 -1.88 16.23 31.46
N ALA A 18 -2.04 17.07 30.43
CA ALA A 18 -0.91 17.56 29.64
C ALA A 18 0.04 18.48 30.44
N LYS A 19 -0.48 19.22 31.43
CA LYS A 19 0.30 20.13 32.29
C LYS A 19 0.92 19.46 33.50
N THR A 20 0.25 18.45 34.06
CA THR A 20 0.55 17.92 35.41
C THR A 20 0.78 16.40 35.46
N GLY A 21 0.41 15.65 34.42
CA GLY A 21 0.48 14.19 34.42
C GLY A 21 -0.48 13.48 35.38
N ILE A 22 -1.46 14.20 35.97
CA ILE A 22 -2.41 13.63 36.95
C ILE A 22 -3.25 12.50 36.31
N SER A 23 -3.39 11.39 37.03
CA SER A 23 -4.15 10.22 36.56
C SER A 23 -5.66 10.50 36.50
N PRO A 24 -6.43 9.79 35.65
CA PRO A 24 -7.89 9.91 35.59
C PRO A 24 -8.61 9.70 36.93
N GLU A 25 -8.03 8.91 37.83
CA GLU A 25 -8.59 8.60 39.15
C GLU A 25 -8.51 9.81 40.07
N VAL A 26 -7.29 10.31 40.27
CA VAL A 26 -7.02 11.50 41.10
C VAL A 26 -7.71 12.75 40.55
N TRP A 27 -7.81 12.89 39.22
CA TRP A 27 -8.53 14.00 38.59
C TRP A 27 -10.05 13.94 38.79
N CYS A 28 -10.64 12.75 38.83
CA CYS A 28 -12.06 12.60 39.15
C CYS A 28 -12.32 12.91 40.63
N GLU A 29 -11.48 12.40 41.52
CA GLU A 29 -11.60 12.59 42.97
C GLU A 29 -11.46 14.06 43.38
N SER A 30 -10.49 14.79 42.81
CA SER A 30 -10.30 16.23 43.08
C SER A 30 -11.48 17.11 42.64
N ARG A 31 -12.32 16.61 41.72
CA ARG A 31 -13.54 17.28 41.22
C ARG A 31 -14.83 16.70 41.81
N GLY A 32 -14.74 15.85 42.84
CA GLY A 32 -15.90 15.21 43.49
C GLY A 32 -16.65 14.21 42.60
N LEU A 33 -16.06 13.78 41.48
CA LEU A 33 -16.67 12.85 40.54
C LEU A 33 -16.32 11.42 40.92
N LYS A 34 -17.34 10.56 41.08
CA LYS A 34 -17.12 9.13 41.33
C LYS A 34 -16.48 8.47 40.11
N TYR A 35 -15.19 8.13 40.20
CA TYR A 35 -14.41 7.56 39.09
C TYR A 35 -15.07 6.34 38.42
N SER A 36 -15.77 5.50 39.20
CA SER A 36 -16.48 4.33 38.66
C SER A 36 -17.49 4.66 37.55
N SER A 37 -18.09 5.86 37.61
CA SER A 37 -19.02 6.40 36.61
C SER A 37 -18.27 7.17 35.51
N ALA A 38 -17.25 7.94 35.89
CA ALA A 38 -16.50 8.83 35.00
C ALA A 38 -15.56 8.10 34.01
N LYS A 39 -14.99 6.94 34.39
CA LYS A 39 -14.03 6.14 33.60
C LYS A 39 -14.51 5.71 32.20
N ARG A 40 -15.81 5.79 31.92
CA ARG A 40 -16.34 5.53 30.56
C ARG A 40 -16.08 6.69 29.61
N TYR A 41 -16.09 7.92 30.12
CA TYR A 41 -16.02 9.17 29.36
C TYR A 41 -14.62 9.78 29.40
N ILE A 42 -13.96 9.76 30.56
CA ILE A 42 -12.65 10.38 30.77
C ILE A 42 -11.53 9.40 30.43
N ARG A 43 -10.69 9.72 29.44
CA ARG A 43 -9.63 8.83 28.90
C ARG A 43 -8.42 9.60 28.39
N ILE A 44 -7.21 9.08 28.65
CA ILE A 44 -5.93 9.70 28.25
C ILE A 44 -5.78 9.77 26.72
N ALA A 45 -5.92 8.64 26.02
CA ALA A 45 -6.19 8.59 24.57
C ALA A 45 -6.46 7.14 24.11
N LYS A 46 -7.60 6.93 23.44
CA LYS A 46 -7.79 6.04 22.26
C LYS A 46 -9.28 6.02 21.85
N ARG A 47 -9.58 6.77 20.79
CA ARG A 47 -10.76 6.73 19.90
C ARG A 47 -10.24 7.27 18.56
N SER A 48 -10.73 6.86 17.38
CA SER A 48 -11.91 6.06 16.97
C SER A 48 -11.49 5.21 15.73
N ALA A 49 -12.30 4.48 14.94
CA ALA A 49 -13.71 4.04 14.92
C ALA A 49 -13.68 2.62 14.24
N ASN A 50 -14.71 1.79 14.14
CA ASN A 50 -16.15 2.01 14.15
C ASN A 50 -16.90 0.80 14.76
N SER A 51 -18.18 0.96 15.06
CA SER A 51 -19.02 -0.04 15.72
C SER A 51 -20.03 -0.66 14.76
N GLN A 52 -20.05 -1.99 14.62
CA GLN A 52 -21.31 -2.75 14.60
C GLN A 52 -21.15 -4.25 14.91
N LYS A 53 -22.02 -4.73 15.82
CA LYS A 53 -22.51 -6.13 16.03
C LYS A 53 -21.52 -7.23 16.50
N LYS A 54 -21.71 -7.63 17.77
CA LYS A 54 -21.89 -9.00 18.32
C LYS A 54 -21.28 -10.17 17.51
N THR A 55 -20.50 -11.11 18.07
CA THR A 55 -20.76 -11.89 19.31
C THR A 55 -19.51 -12.45 20.01
N ALA A 56 -19.78 -12.98 21.21
CA ALA A 56 -18.96 -13.72 22.18
C ALA A 56 -17.79 -14.64 21.75
N ASN A 57 -16.79 -14.62 22.65
CA ASN A 57 -16.10 -15.76 23.29
C ASN A 57 -14.60 -16.05 23.03
N LYS A 58 -13.97 -16.36 24.18
CA LYS A 58 -12.55 -16.54 24.47
C LYS A 58 -11.95 -17.81 23.86
N THR A 59 -10.67 -17.72 23.51
CA THR A 59 -9.52 -18.53 24.04
C THR A 59 -8.26 -17.88 23.42
N ALA A 60 -7.08 -17.69 24.00
CA ALA A 60 -6.33 -18.11 25.20
C ALA A 60 -4.93 -18.55 24.69
N ASN A 61 -3.86 -18.22 25.44
CA ASN A 61 -2.43 -18.43 25.10
C ASN A 61 -1.83 -17.58 23.95
N SER A 62 -0.58 -17.09 24.01
CA SER A 62 0.38 -17.11 25.13
C SER A 62 1.40 -15.94 25.10
N GLN A 63 2.02 -15.70 26.26
CA GLN A 63 3.37 -15.16 26.55
C GLN A 63 4.09 -14.38 25.41
N LYS A 64 4.38 -13.07 25.46
CA LYS A 64 4.92 -12.17 26.50
C LYS A 64 6.39 -12.47 26.88
N GLY A 65 7.32 -11.83 26.18
CA GLY A 65 8.72 -11.63 26.58
C GLY A 65 9.11 -10.13 26.53
N LYS A 66 9.63 -9.61 27.64
CA LYS A 66 10.34 -8.33 27.82
C LYS A 66 11.75 -8.69 28.37
N PRO A 67 12.75 -7.80 28.48
CA PRO A 67 12.74 -6.32 28.48
C PRO A 67 13.44 -5.74 27.22
N GLN A 68 14.02 -4.53 27.11
CA GLN A 68 14.30 -3.45 28.09
C GLN A 68 14.26 -2.05 27.44
N SER A 69 15.11 -1.11 27.88
CA SER A 69 15.17 0.30 27.48
C SER A 69 16.60 0.84 27.56
N LYS A 70 16.99 1.73 26.64
CA LYS A 70 18.06 2.77 26.63
C LYS A 70 18.38 3.08 25.14
N GLU A 71 18.83 4.25 24.70
CA GLU A 71 18.98 5.61 25.26
C GLU A 71 18.93 6.61 24.06
N LYS A 72 18.75 7.91 24.28
CA LYS A 72 18.64 8.90 23.18
C LYS A 72 20.01 9.30 22.62
N SER A 73 20.07 9.68 21.33
CA SER A 73 21.21 10.40 20.73
C SER A 73 20.72 11.29 19.55
N PRO A 74 21.44 12.39 19.22
CA PRO A 74 20.90 13.54 18.47
C PRO A 74 20.87 13.35 16.94
N PRO A 75 20.15 14.21 16.19
CA PRO A 75 19.98 14.06 14.74
C PRO A 75 21.24 14.50 13.95
N PRO A 76 21.65 13.76 12.91
CA PRO A 76 22.67 14.23 11.97
C PRO A 76 22.10 15.28 11.02
N ALA A 77 22.97 16.19 10.56
CA ALA A 77 22.62 17.31 9.70
C ALA A 77 22.20 16.90 8.27
N ARG A 78 21.45 17.78 7.60
CA ARG A 78 21.10 17.63 6.18
C ARG A 78 22.35 17.72 5.30
N ALA A 79 22.64 16.65 4.57
CA ALA A 79 23.41 16.74 3.34
C ALA A 79 22.45 16.72 2.14
N LEU A 80 22.54 17.72 1.28
CA LEU A 80 21.91 17.71 -0.04
C LEU A 80 22.78 16.87 -0.97
N ILE A 81 22.20 15.90 -1.68
CA ILE A 81 22.88 15.15 -2.74
C ILE A 81 21.98 15.18 -3.98
N THR A 82 22.48 15.81 -5.03
CA THR A 82 21.89 15.85 -6.36
C THR A 82 22.19 14.59 -7.16
N GLU A 83 21.34 14.31 -8.14
CA GLU A 83 21.39 13.13 -9.01
C GLU A 83 22.65 13.11 -9.89
N ASN A 84 23.54 12.15 -9.66
CA ASN A 84 24.34 11.43 -10.67
C ASN A 84 25.34 10.50 -9.96
N ILE A 85 25.25 9.17 -10.17
CA ILE A 85 26.11 8.19 -9.49
C ILE A 85 27.37 7.93 -10.35
N THR A 86 28.48 8.54 -9.98
CA THR A 86 29.81 8.24 -10.52
C THR A 86 30.46 7.05 -9.79
N PRO A 87 31.42 6.33 -10.41
CA PRO A 87 32.09 5.19 -9.77
C PRO A 87 32.83 5.54 -8.46
N GLU A 88 33.29 6.78 -8.29
CA GLU A 88 33.92 7.26 -7.05
C GLU A 88 32.97 7.22 -5.84
N ILE A 89 31.67 7.50 -6.05
CA ILE A 89 30.65 7.46 -4.98
C ILE A 89 30.45 6.01 -4.50
N VAL A 90 30.55 5.03 -5.41
CA VAL A 90 30.43 3.61 -5.06
C VAL A 90 31.61 3.13 -4.21
N SER A 91 32.84 3.59 -4.48
CA SER A 91 34.01 3.28 -3.65
C SER A 91 33.92 3.88 -2.24
N LEU A 92 33.45 5.13 -2.11
CA LEU A 92 33.31 5.80 -0.81
C LEU A 92 32.35 5.07 0.14
N ASP A 93 31.26 4.50 -0.39
CA ASP A 93 30.31 3.70 0.39
C ASP A 93 30.93 2.38 0.90
N ILE A 94 31.69 1.67 0.06
CA ILE A 94 32.31 0.37 0.40
C ILE A 94 33.27 0.53 1.60
N ASP A 95 34.13 1.55 1.55
CA ASP A 95 35.07 1.87 2.63
C ASP A 95 34.36 2.30 3.92
N PHE A 96 33.29 3.09 3.82
CA PHE A 96 32.50 3.54 4.96
C PHE A 96 31.85 2.36 5.73
N PHE A 97 31.40 1.32 5.04
CA PHE A 97 30.85 0.11 5.68
C PHE A 97 31.93 -0.92 6.08
N GLY A 98 33.18 -0.75 5.65
CA GLY A 98 34.31 -1.62 5.98
C GLY A 98 34.10 -3.06 5.50
N ILE A 99 33.57 -3.21 4.29
CA ILE A 99 33.30 -4.48 3.58
C ILE A 99 34.24 -4.62 2.38
N SER A 100 34.44 -5.83 1.88
CA SER A 100 35.22 -6.05 0.64
C SER A 100 34.32 -6.03 -0.60
N ASP A 101 34.90 -5.80 -1.79
CA ASP A 101 34.20 -5.79 -3.07
C ASP A 101 33.37 -7.07 -3.32
N GLN A 102 33.87 -8.23 -2.92
CA GLN A 102 33.13 -9.49 -3.02
C GLN A 102 31.91 -9.52 -2.09
N GLN A 103 32.01 -8.93 -0.89
CA GLN A 103 30.88 -8.78 0.02
C GLN A 103 29.88 -7.72 -0.46
N ALA A 104 30.35 -6.66 -1.13
CA ALA A 104 29.50 -5.67 -1.77
C ALA A 104 28.71 -6.26 -2.94
N LYS A 105 29.37 -7.03 -3.83
CA LYS A 105 28.71 -7.79 -4.91
C LYS A 105 27.69 -8.80 -4.37
N PHE A 106 28.06 -9.57 -3.34
CA PHE A 106 27.13 -10.48 -2.66
C PHE A 106 25.89 -9.72 -2.12
N ALA A 107 26.09 -8.59 -1.47
CA ALA A 107 25.01 -7.77 -0.95
C ALA A 107 24.11 -7.23 -2.09
N GLN A 108 24.69 -6.77 -3.20
CA GLN A 108 23.95 -6.30 -4.36
C GLN A 108 23.05 -7.41 -4.94
N PHE A 109 23.58 -8.61 -5.20
CA PHE A 109 22.79 -9.74 -5.69
C PHE A 109 21.68 -10.18 -4.72
N ILE A 110 21.87 -10.04 -3.40
CA ILE A 110 20.84 -10.29 -2.38
C ILE A 110 19.73 -9.22 -2.39
N VAL A 111 20.02 -7.99 -2.82
CA VAL A 111 19.02 -6.93 -3.01
C VAL A 111 18.34 -7.05 -4.37
N ASP A 112 19.03 -7.55 -5.39
CA ASP A 112 18.47 -7.93 -6.71
C ASP A 112 17.54 -9.16 -6.67
N GLY A 113 17.36 -9.78 -5.51
CA GLY A 113 16.40 -10.86 -5.31
C GLY A 113 16.91 -12.26 -5.66
N LYS A 114 18.22 -12.42 -5.95
CA LYS A 114 18.81 -13.74 -6.21
C LYS A 114 18.82 -14.61 -4.95
N SER A 115 18.86 -15.94 -5.14
CA SER A 115 18.94 -16.87 -4.03
C SER A 115 20.27 -16.71 -3.28
N ARG A 116 20.29 -16.97 -1.97
CA ARG A 116 21.51 -16.82 -1.15
C ARG A 116 22.70 -17.61 -1.69
N VAL A 117 22.45 -18.78 -2.27
CA VAL A 117 23.49 -19.66 -2.83
C VAL A 117 24.02 -19.09 -4.15
N ASP A 118 23.13 -18.57 -5.00
CA ASP A 118 23.51 -18.02 -6.30
C ASP A 118 24.21 -16.67 -6.14
N SER A 119 23.72 -15.79 -5.25
CA SER A 119 24.44 -14.56 -4.86
C SER A 119 25.85 -14.84 -4.35
N TYR A 120 26.05 -15.95 -3.62
CA TYR A 120 27.36 -16.35 -3.09
C TYR A 120 28.30 -16.85 -4.20
N ARG A 121 27.78 -17.68 -5.11
CA ARG A 121 28.52 -18.18 -6.29
C ARG A 121 28.91 -17.03 -7.23
N GLU A 122 27.96 -16.18 -7.59
CA GLU A 122 28.18 -15.06 -8.51
C GLU A 122 29.09 -13.95 -7.93
N ALA A 123 29.11 -13.79 -6.60
CA ALA A 123 30.07 -12.92 -5.92
C ALA A 123 31.53 -13.45 -5.94
N GLY A 124 31.74 -14.66 -6.49
CA GLY A 124 33.07 -15.26 -6.67
C GLY A 124 33.52 -16.16 -5.51
N TYR A 125 32.61 -16.59 -4.62
CA TYR A 125 32.97 -17.48 -3.52
C TYR A 125 32.89 -18.96 -3.90
N SER A 126 33.92 -19.73 -3.50
CA SER A 126 33.98 -21.17 -3.67
C SER A 126 33.11 -21.91 -2.66
N GLY A 127 32.27 -22.84 -3.13
CA GLY A 127 31.52 -23.78 -2.30
C GLY A 127 30.44 -24.51 -3.10
N GLU A 128 30.18 -25.77 -2.75
CA GLU A 128 29.20 -26.62 -3.43
C GLU A 128 28.11 -27.12 -2.48
N GLY A 129 26.88 -27.21 -3.00
CA GLY A 129 25.70 -27.72 -2.29
C GLY A 129 25.49 -27.11 -0.90
N ALA A 130 25.44 -27.98 0.12
CA ALA A 130 25.19 -27.60 1.51
C ALA A 130 26.27 -26.69 2.12
N THR A 131 27.51 -26.76 1.62
CA THR A 131 28.60 -25.89 2.10
C THR A 131 28.39 -24.44 1.63
N ALA A 132 27.99 -24.24 0.37
CA ALA A 132 27.63 -22.93 -0.15
C ALA A 132 26.44 -22.33 0.62
N TYR A 133 25.40 -23.12 0.89
CA TYR A 133 24.22 -22.65 1.63
C TYR A 133 24.56 -22.19 3.06
N SER A 134 25.36 -22.98 3.78
CA SER A 134 25.75 -22.64 5.16
C SER A 134 26.70 -21.43 5.21
N ASN A 135 27.63 -21.29 4.26
CA ASN A 135 28.53 -20.14 4.19
C ASN A 135 27.83 -18.86 3.72
N ALA A 136 26.96 -18.91 2.72
CA ALA A 136 26.10 -17.79 2.33
C ALA A 136 25.19 -17.33 3.49
N SER A 137 24.64 -18.29 4.24
CA SER A 137 23.82 -18.02 5.43
C SER A 137 24.62 -17.41 6.59
N ARG A 138 25.92 -17.68 6.69
CA ARG A 138 26.84 -17.02 7.63
C ARG A 138 27.20 -15.61 7.15
N MET A 139 27.45 -15.43 5.86
CA MET A 139 27.79 -14.14 5.26
C MET A 139 26.68 -13.10 5.45
N LEU A 140 25.42 -13.48 5.24
CA LEU A 140 24.27 -12.61 5.48
C LEU A 140 24.08 -12.24 6.98
N ARG A 141 24.61 -13.05 7.91
CA ARG A 141 24.60 -12.75 9.36
C ARG A 141 25.75 -11.86 9.80
N ASN A 142 26.76 -11.61 8.94
CA ASN A 142 27.84 -10.68 9.26
C ASN A 142 27.25 -9.27 9.42
N ALA A 143 27.51 -8.62 10.56
CA ALA A 143 26.93 -7.33 10.90
C ALA A 143 27.26 -6.22 9.87
N ARG A 144 28.43 -6.25 9.24
CA ARG A 144 28.83 -5.26 8.21
C ARG A 144 28.06 -5.47 6.91
N VAL A 145 28.06 -6.71 6.39
CA VAL A 145 27.34 -7.10 5.17
C VAL A 145 25.84 -6.87 5.32
N SER A 146 25.26 -7.26 6.46
CA SER A 146 23.85 -7.02 6.78
C SER A 146 23.52 -5.53 6.79
N ARG A 147 24.34 -4.69 7.44
CA ARG A 147 24.16 -3.23 7.44
C ARG A 147 24.18 -2.65 6.02
N TYR A 148 25.09 -3.11 5.16
CA TYR A 148 25.14 -2.67 3.75
C TYR A 148 23.96 -3.18 2.91
N VAL A 149 23.50 -4.42 3.10
CA VAL A 149 22.24 -4.91 2.50
C VAL A 149 21.04 -4.05 2.93
N HIS A 150 20.99 -3.63 4.20
CA HIS A 150 19.97 -2.69 4.67
C HIS A 150 20.12 -1.29 4.06
N HIS A 151 21.35 -0.78 3.87
CA HIS A 151 21.60 0.48 3.17
C HIS A 151 21.07 0.42 1.73
N LEU A 152 21.51 -0.58 0.95
CA LEU A 152 21.08 -0.79 -0.44
C LEU A 152 19.57 -1.01 -0.58
N ARG A 153 18.92 -1.67 0.40
CA ARG A 153 17.45 -1.81 0.43
C ARG A 153 16.75 -0.49 0.71
N ASN A 154 17.26 0.32 1.63
CA ASN A 154 16.71 1.64 1.91
C ASN A 154 16.92 2.59 0.72
N GLU A 155 18.09 2.59 0.08
CA GLU A 155 18.35 3.33 -1.15
C GLU A 155 17.42 2.89 -2.29
N ARG A 156 17.26 1.58 -2.48
CA ARG A 156 16.28 1.03 -3.43
C ARG A 156 14.84 1.45 -3.08
N GLN A 157 14.47 1.46 -1.81
CA GLN A 157 13.15 1.88 -1.35
C GLN A 157 12.93 3.39 -1.48
N LYS A 158 13.98 4.22 -1.41
CA LYS A 158 13.91 5.66 -1.74
C LYS A 158 13.72 5.88 -3.25
N ARG A 159 14.40 5.09 -4.09
CA ARG A 159 14.21 5.14 -5.56
C ARG A 159 12.84 4.60 -5.99
N TYR A 160 12.29 3.64 -5.25
CA TYR A 160 10.90 3.17 -5.38
C TYR A 160 9.96 3.83 -4.36
N ALA A 161 10.26 5.04 -3.90
CA ALA A 161 9.27 5.87 -3.24
C ALA A 161 8.33 6.36 -4.35
N ALA A 162 7.26 5.59 -4.59
CA ALA A 162 6.38 5.69 -5.75
C ALA A 162 6.18 7.14 -6.19
N GLU A 163 6.58 7.44 -7.42
CA GLU A 163 6.43 8.78 -7.95
C GLU A 163 4.93 9.13 -8.00
N LEU A 164 4.61 10.43 -7.99
CA LEU A 164 3.21 10.86 -8.05
C LEU A 164 2.49 10.24 -9.26
N ASP A 165 3.22 10.10 -10.38
CA ASP A 165 2.76 9.49 -11.61
C ASP A 165 2.61 7.95 -11.53
N ASP A 166 3.42 7.23 -10.74
CA ASP A 166 3.21 5.80 -10.44
C ASP A 166 1.90 5.57 -9.67
N VAL A 167 1.63 6.41 -8.65
CA VAL A 167 0.42 6.32 -7.83
C VAL A 167 -0.81 6.68 -8.68
N ILE A 168 -0.71 7.70 -9.52
CA ILE A 168 -1.75 8.05 -10.51
C ILE A 168 -1.98 6.88 -11.47
N GLY A 169 -0.93 6.22 -11.97
CA GLY A 169 -1.03 5.05 -12.85
C GLY A 169 -1.78 3.88 -12.19
N GLN A 170 -1.40 3.53 -10.96
CA GLN A 170 -2.07 2.46 -10.19
C GLN A 170 -3.53 2.78 -9.89
N LEU A 171 -3.85 4.02 -9.51
CA LEU A 171 -5.24 4.45 -9.28
C LEU A 171 -6.05 4.42 -10.59
N THR A 172 -5.46 4.84 -11.71
CA THR A 172 -6.09 4.81 -13.03
C THR A 172 -6.38 3.37 -13.47
N ALA A 173 -5.43 2.46 -13.29
CA ALA A 173 -5.62 1.03 -13.54
C ALA A 173 -6.78 0.44 -12.70
N ILE A 174 -6.82 0.72 -11.39
CA ILE A 174 -7.94 0.30 -10.52
C ILE A 174 -9.29 0.81 -11.03
N ILE A 175 -9.34 2.06 -11.54
CA ILE A 175 -10.58 2.67 -12.03
C ILE A 175 -11.04 2.05 -13.35
N ASN A 176 -10.11 1.70 -14.23
CA ASN A 176 -10.38 1.19 -15.57
C ASN A 176 -10.70 -0.32 -15.59
N ALA A 177 -9.97 -1.13 -14.81
CA ALA A 177 -10.08 -2.59 -14.70
C ALA A 177 -11.51 -3.16 -14.80
N ASP A 178 -11.79 -4.10 -15.71
CA ASP A 178 -13.09 -4.78 -15.73
C ASP A 178 -13.16 -5.83 -14.59
N PRO A 179 -14.13 -5.75 -13.65
CA PRO A 179 -14.33 -6.81 -12.65
C PRO A 179 -14.58 -8.19 -13.26
N ASN A 180 -15.13 -8.26 -14.50
CA ASN A 180 -15.38 -9.52 -15.19
C ASN A 180 -14.09 -10.25 -15.58
N GLU A 181 -12.95 -9.59 -15.69
CA GLU A 181 -11.65 -10.27 -15.90
C GLU A 181 -11.26 -11.12 -14.68
N ILE A 182 -11.75 -10.78 -13.49
CA ILE A 182 -11.46 -11.47 -12.22
C ILE A 182 -12.55 -12.50 -11.89
N ALA A 183 -13.82 -12.08 -11.98
CA ALA A 183 -14.96 -12.89 -11.54
C ALA A 183 -16.20 -12.60 -12.39
N GLN A 184 -16.81 -13.67 -12.91
CA GLN A 184 -17.98 -13.60 -13.79
C GLN A 184 -19.13 -14.42 -13.23
N TYR A 185 -20.36 -14.04 -13.58
CA TYR A 185 -21.51 -14.92 -13.46
C TYR A 185 -21.90 -15.39 -14.86
N ARG A 186 -21.40 -16.57 -15.25
CA ARG A 186 -21.60 -17.12 -16.59
C ARG A 186 -22.89 -17.94 -16.66
N ARG A 187 -23.51 -17.97 -17.84
CA ARG A 187 -24.54 -18.98 -18.17
C ARG A 187 -23.87 -20.14 -18.89
N VAL A 188 -24.10 -21.36 -18.42
CA VAL A 188 -23.62 -22.61 -19.04
C VAL A 188 -24.79 -23.49 -19.43
N ASN A 189 -24.58 -24.40 -20.36
CA ASN A 189 -25.54 -25.40 -20.77
C ASN A 189 -26.12 -26.22 -19.60
N CYS A 190 -27.43 -26.50 -19.66
CA CYS A 190 -28.02 -27.53 -18.80
C CYS A 190 -27.76 -28.93 -19.40
N ARG A 191 -27.87 -29.99 -18.58
CA ARG A 191 -27.69 -31.41 -18.96
C ARG A 191 -28.60 -31.92 -20.08
N TYR A 192 -29.51 -31.10 -20.59
CA TYR A 192 -30.45 -31.39 -21.67
C TYR A 192 -30.28 -30.47 -22.90
N CYS A 193 -29.32 -29.53 -22.89
CA CYS A 193 -29.11 -28.59 -24.00
C CYS A 193 -28.67 -29.29 -25.28
N TRP A 194 -27.63 -30.13 -25.17
CA TRP A 194 -26.92 -30.73 -26.30
C TRP A 194 -27.07 -32.27 -26.35
N GLY A 195 -27.83 -32.86 -25.44
CA GLY A 195 -28.20 -34.27 -25.49
C GLY A 195 -29.12 -34.58 -26.66
N HIS A 196 -29.03 -35.78 -27.21
CA HIS A 196 -29.84 -36.21 -28.36
C HIS A 196 -31.34 -36.09 -28.03
N GLN A 197 -32.11 -35.40 -28.89
CA GLN A 197 -33.52 -35.05 -28.66
C GLN A 197 -33.79 -34.31 -27.32
N HIS A 198 -32.83 -33.52 -26.83
CA HIS A 198 -32.87 -32.84 -25.52
C HIS A 198 -33.08 -33.78 -24.33
N LYS A 199 -32.63 -35.03 -24.45
CA LYS A 199 -32.57 -35.97 -23.32
C LYS A 199 -31.32 -35.72 -22.47
N TYR A 200 -31.24 -36.40 -21.33
CA TYR A 200 -30.14 -36.22 -20.38
C TYR A 200 -28.81 -36.68 -21.00
N GLN A 201 -27.85 -35.77 -21.11
CA GLN A 201 -26.52 -36.04 -21.61
C GLN A 201 -25.56 -36.34 -20.45
N TRP A 202 -24.84 -37.46 -20.58
CA TRP A 202 -23.84 -37.92 -19.64
C TRP A 202 -22.47 -37.32 -19.99
N ARG A 203 -21.64 -36.99 -19.01
CA ARG A 203 -20.27 -36.50 -19.27
C ARG A 203 -19.41 -37.59 -19.86
N ASP A 204 -19.40 -38.75 -19.20
CA ASP A 204 -18.59 -39.91 -19.55
C ASP A 204 -19.34 -41.23 -19.26
N ILE A 205 -18.83 -42.35 -19.79
CA ILE A 205 -19.40 -43.68 -19.58
C ILE A 205 -19.39 -44.05 -18.08
N ALA A 206 -18.43 -43.55 -17.30
CA ALA A 206 -18.30 -43.89 -15.88
C ALA A 206 -19.41 -43.25 -15.02
N GLU A 207 -19.84 -42.03 -15.34
CA GLU A 207 -21.00 -41.36 -14.74
C GLU A 207 -22.29 -42.16 -15.02
N GLN A 208 -22.50 -42.59 -16.26
CA GLN A 208 -23.66 -43.40 -16.65
C GLN A 208 -23.67 -44.75 -15.91
N LEU A 209 -22.57 -45.51 -15.95
CA LEU A 209 -22.42 -46.78 -15.23
C LEU A 209 -22.49 -46.61 -13.70
N ALA A 210 -22.16 -45.45 -13.15
CA ALA A 210 -22.34 -45.16 -11.73
C ALA A 210 -23.82 -44.90 -11.38
N ALA A 211 -24.56 -44.22 -12.26
CA ALA A 211 -25.99 -44.00 -12.11
C ALA A 211 -26.80 -45.31 -12.28
N GLU A 212 -26.46 -46.14 -13.26
CA GLU A 212 -27.06 -47.47 -13.47
C GLU A 212 -26.87 -48.38 -12.24
N ARG A 213 -25.63 -48.52 -11.75
CA ARG A 213 -25.34 -49.29 -10.51
C ARG A 213 -25.99 -48.70 -9.26
N LYS A 214 -26.32 -47.41 -9.25
CA LYS A 214 -27.08 -46.80 -8.16
C LYS A 214 -28.56 -47.16 -8.27
N ALA A 215 -29.15 -47.04 -9.45
CA ALA A 215 -30.54 -47.46 -9.70
C ALA A 215 -30.76 -48.94 -9.35
N GLU A 216 -29.82 -49.82 -9.74
CA GLU A 216 -29.85 -51.24 -9.39
C GLU A 216 -29.84 -51.48 -7.87
N LYS A 217 -28.96 -50.79 -7.12
CA LYS A 217 -28.90 -50.87 -5.65
C LYS A 217 -30.15 -50.32 -4.96
N ASP A 218 -30.70 -49.25 -5.50
CA ASP A 218 -31.90 -48.59 -4.96
C ASP A 218 -33.20 -49.31 -5.41
N GLY A 219 -33.10 -50.35 -6.26
CA GLY A 219 -34.24 -51.10 -6.79
C GLY A 219 -35.10 -50.32 -7.80
N VAL A 220 -34.55 -49.28 -8.41
CA VAL A 220 -35.24 -48.35 -9.32
C VAL A 220 -34.91 -48.69 -10.77
N ALA A 221 -35.80 -48.35 -11.70
CA ALA A 221 -35.57 -48.48 -13.13
C ALA A 221 -34.25 -47.78 -13.56
N PRO A 222 -33.49 -48.34 -14.52
CA PRO A 222 -32.24 -47.74 -14.98
C PRO A 222 -32.47 -46.36 -15.60
N PRO A 223 -31.50 -45.44 -15.50
CA PRO A 223 -31.62 -44.09 -16.03
C PRO A 223 -31.63 -44.09 -17.58
N ASP A 224 -32.24 -43.08 -18.21
CA ASP A 224 -32.28 -42.97 -19.67
C ASP A 224 -30.88 -42.63 -20.23
N THR A 225 -30.35 -43.55 -21.04
CA THR A 225 -29.02 -43.47 -21.67
C THR A 225 -29.06 -42.81 -23.06
N SER A 226 -30.26 -42.65 -23.64
CA SER A 226 -30.43 -42.25 -25.05
C SER A 226 -30.20 -40.76 -25.34
N GLY A 227 -29.86 -39.95 -24.34
CA GLY A 227 -29.33 -38.59 -24.55
C GLY A 227 -27.86 -38.53 -24.94
N GLY A 228 -27.12 -39.64 -24.81
CA GLY A 228 -25.73 -39.76 -25.25
C GLY A 228 -24.70 -39.29 -24.23
N ILE A 229 -23.43 -39.46 -24.60
CA ILE A 229 -22.23 -39.17 -23.78
C ILE A 229 -21.49 -37.96 -24.38
N GLY A 230 -20.66 -37.29 -23.58
CA GLY A 230 -19.85 -36.14 -24.01
C GLY A 230 -20.40 -34.79 -23.55
N PHE A 231 -21.14 -34.74 -22.44
CA PHE A 231 -21.52 -33.47 -21.82
C PHE A 231 -20.28 -32.67 -21.40
N ILE A 232 -20.20 -31.41 -21.82
CA ILE A 232 -19.16 -30.45 -21.43
C ILE A 232 -19.83 -29.45 -20.49
N ASP A 233 -19.36 -29.33 -19.25
CA ASP A 233 -20.02 -28.55 -18.18
C ASP A 233 -19.97 -27.02 -18.39
N ASN A 234 -19.14 -26.53 -19.32
CA ASN A 234 -18.91 -25.10 -19.58
C ASN A 234 -19.25 -24.65 -21.02
N SER A 235 -20.03 -25.43 -21.78
CA SER A 235 -20.47 -25.02 -23.11
C SER A 235 -21.60 -23.99 -23.05
N ASP A 236 -21.77 -23.22 -24.12
CA ASP A 236 -22.88 -22.27 -24.23
C ASP A 236 -24.24 -22.98 -24.13
N PRO A 237 -25.27 -22.34 -23.51
CA PRO A 237 -26.63 -22.84 -23.54
C PRO A 237 -27.15 -23.00 -24.97
N ASN A 238 -27.89 -24.09 -25.24
CA ASN A 238 -28.61 -24.23 -26.51
C ASN A 238 -29.86 -23.33 -26.49
N PRO A 239 -30.00 -22.33 -27.38
CA PRO A 239 -31.15 -21.42 -27.40
C PRO A 239 -32.50 -22.15 -27.53
N GLU A 240 -32.53 -23.24 -28.30
CA GLU A 240 -33.73 -24.05 -28.56
C GLU A 240 -34.02 -25.10 -27.48
N CYS A 241 -33.27 -25.12 -26.37
CA CYS A 241 -33.45 -26.15 -25.35
C CYS A 241 -34.80 -26.00 -24.61
N PRO A 242 -35.74 -26.97 -24.73
CA PRO A 242 -37.08 -26.87 -24.12
C PRO A 242 -37.07 -27.08 -22.59
N ARG A 243 -35.89 -27.30 -21.98
CA ARG A 243 -35.73 -27.50 -20.53
C ARG A 243 -35.24 -26.26 -19.79
N CYS A 244 -34.44 -25.42 -20.44
CA CYS A 244 -33.97 -24.15 -19.88
C CYS A 244 -34.34 -22.93 -20.74
N ASN A 245 -35.07 -23.11 -21.85
CA ASN A 245 -35.52 -22.05 -22.77
C ASN A 245 -34.38 -21.11 -23.20
N GLY A 246 -33.21 -21.66 -23.54
CA GLY A 246 -32.01 -20.90 -23.90
C GLY A 246 -31.25 -20.22 -22.76
N GLU A 247 -31.83 -20.06 -21.55
CA GLU A 247 -31.18 -19.35 -20.44
C GLU A 247 -29.97 -20.08 -19.82
N GLY A 248 -29.98 -21.42 -19.90
CA GLY A 248 -28.98 -22.26 -19.25
C GLY A 248 -29.03 -22.22 -17.72
N ASN A 249 -27.91 -22.63 -17.10
CA ASN A 249 -27.67 -22.60 -15.66
C ASN A 249 -26.67 -21.47 -15.36
N GLY A 250 -26.90 -20.68 -14.32
CA GLY A 250 -25.95 -19.63 -13.91
C GLY A 250 -24.93 -20.14 -12.90
N GLU A 251 -23.64 -19.98 -13.20
CA GLU A 251 -22.51 -20.44 -12.39
C GLU A 251 -21.52 -19.29 -12.11
N PRO A 252 -21.01 -19.12 -10.88
CA PRO A 252 -19.89 -18.22 -10.62
C PRO A 252 -18.60 -18.80 -11.21
N PHE A 253 -17.97 -18.04 -12.10
CA PHE A 253 -16.65 -18.35 -12.66
C PHE A 253 -15.62 -17.38 -12.07
N PHE A 254 -14.45 -17.92 -11.71
CA PHE A 254 -13.34 -17.16 -11.17
C PHE A 254 -12.11 -17.44 -12.05
N ALA A 255 -11.48 -16.38 -12.56
CA ALA A 255 -10.26 -16.52 -13.35
C ALA A 255 -9.09 -17.01 -12.48
N ASP A 256 -8.09 -17.64 -13.10
CA ASP A 256 -6.85 -17.98 -12.39
C ASP A 256 -6.09 -16.68 -12.11
N THR A 257 -5.84 -16.39 -10.83
CA THR A 257 -5.22 -15.13 -10.42
C THR A 257 -3.75 -15.02 -10.80
N ARG A 258 -3.14 -16.11 -11.29
CA ARG A 258 -1.79 -16.14 -11.87
C ARG A 258 -1.77 -15.58 -13.29
N ASP A 259 -2.89 -15.70 -14.00
CA ASP A 259 -3.03 -15.34 -15.42
C ASP A 259 -3.74 -13.96 -15.59
N LEU A 260 -3.91 -13.21 -14.49
CA LEU A 260 -4.45 -11.85 -14.50
C LEU A 260 -3.39 -10.84 -14.96
N GLU A 261 -3.64 -10.26 -16.14
CA GLU A 261 -2.82 -9.21 -16.76
C GLU A 261 -3.48 -7.82 -16.63
N GLY A 262 -2.81 -6.80 -17.16
CA GLY A 262 -3.37 -5.44 -17.30
C GLY A 262 -3.90 -4.80 -16.01
N ASP A 263 -5.01 -4.10 -16.15
CA ASP A 263 -5.61 -3.27 -15.10
C ASP A 263 -6.28 -4.12 -13.99
N ALA A 264 -6.89 -5.27 -14.34
CA ALA A 264 -7.55 -6.17 -13.39
C ALA A 264 -6.60 -6.67 -12.28
N ARG A 265 -5.30 -6.80 -12.59
CA ARG A 265 -4.25 -7.12 -11.62
C ARG A 265 -4.17 -6.11 -10.46
N TYR A 266 -4.42 -4.83 -10.70
CA TYR A 266 -4.42 -3.80 -9.65
C TYR A 266 -5.75 -3.72 -8.90
N LEU A 267 -6.85 -4.13 -9.54
CA LEU A 267 -8.17 -4.23 -8.92
C LEU A 267 -8.26 -5.41 -7.94
N LEU A 268 -7.56 -6.53 -8.18
CA LEU A 268 -7.53 -7.66 -7.24
C LEU A 268 -6.70 -7.34 -5.98
N GLN A 269 -7.36 -7.21 -4.83
CA GLN A 269 -6.69 -7.05 -3.53
C GLN A 269 -6.29 -8.41 -2.92
N GLY A 270 -7.06 -9.47 -3.21
CA GLY A 270 -6.74 -10.83 -2.77
C GLY A 270 -7.94 -11.76 -2.78
N VAL A 271 -7.74 -12.98 -2.28
CA VAL A 271 -8.76 -14.03 -2.22
C VAL A 271 -8.82 -14.60 -0.81
N LYS A 272 -10.03 -14.82 -0.30
CA LYS A 272 -10.30 -15.35 1.04
C LYS A 272 -11.15 -16.62 0.94
N LEU A 273 -10.71 -17.68 1.60
CA LEU A 273 -11.47 -18.92 1.72
C LEU A 273 -12.40 -18.84 2.94
N GLY A 274 -13.70 -18.76 2.69
CA GLY A 274 -14.75 -18.74 3.69
C GLY A 274 -15.46 -20.09 3.83
N LYS A 275 -16.32 -20.21 4.86
CA LYS A 275 -17.18 -21.41 5.04
C LYS A 275 -18.16 -21.61 3.86
N PHE A 276 -18.48 -20.55 3.13
CA PHE A 276 -19.43 -20.54 2.02
C PHE A 276 -18.77 -20.58 0.64
N GLY A 277 -17.45 -20.78 0.56
CA GLY A 277 -16.70 -20.80 -0.70
C GLY A 277 -15.64 -19.70 -0.78
N ILE A 278 -15.36 -19.27 -1.99
CA ILE A 278 -14.30 -18.29 -2.31
C ILE A 278 -14.89 -16.87 -2.29
N GLU A 279 -14.32 -16.00 -1.47
CA GLU A 279 -14.61 -14.56 -1.44
C GLU A 279 -13.46 -13.82 -2.13
N ILE A 280 -13.75 -13.12 -3.23
CA ILE A 280 -12.76 -12.27 -3.92
C ILE A 280 -12.84 -10.86 -3.35
N LEU A 281 -11.68 -10.29 -3.03
CA LEU A 281 -11.53 -8.94 -2.49
C LEU A 281 -11.00 -8.04 -3.60
N THR A 282 -11.80 -7.04 -3.97
CA THR A 282 -11.44 -6.01 -4.97
C THR A 282 -11.20 -4.66 -4.30
N SER A 283 -10.28 -3.88 -4.86
CA SER A 283 -10.07 -2.46 -4.51
C SER A 283 -11.33 -1.63 -4.77
N ASP A 284 -11.59 -0.62 -3.93
CA ASP A 284 -12.74 0.28 -4.10
C ASP A 284 -12.47 1.32 -5.20
N LYS A 285 -13.14 1.16 -6.35
CA LYS A 285 -13.09 2.12 -7.47
C LYS A 285 -13.52 3.54 -7.08
N ASP A 286 -14.46 3.72 -6.16
CA ASP A 286 -14.95 5.06 -5.81
C ASP A 286 -13.98 5.82 -4.90
N SER A 287 -13.31 5.12 -3.98
CA SER A 287 -12.18 5.70 -3.25
C SER A 287 -11.00 5.99 -4.18
N ALA A 288 -10.70 5.12 -5.15
CA ALA A 288 -9.66 5.35 -6.14
C ALA A 288 -9.93 6.61 -6.99
N ARG A 289 -11.17 6.80 -7.48
CA ARG A 289 -11.60 8.02 -8.20
C ARG A 289 -11.41 9.29 -7.37
N LYS A 290 -11.78 9.25 -6.09
CA LYS A 290 -11.67 10.41 -5.18
C LYS A 290 -10.23 10.79 -4.91
N GLU A 291 -9.36 9.81 -4.65
CA GLU A 291 -7.95 10.10 -4.40
C GLU A 291 -7.24 10.53 -5.69
N LEU A 292 -7.56 9.93 -6.85
CA LEU A 292 -7.04 10.39 -8.14
C LEU A 292 -7.42 11.85 -8.43
N ALA A 293 -8.70 12.21 -8.26
CA ALA A 293 -9.16 13.59 -8.43
C ALA A 293 -8.45 14.57 -7.46
N ARG A 294 -8.17 14.13 -6.23
CA ARG A 294 -7.40 14.90 -5.25
C ARG A 294 -5.94 15.10 -5.65
N LEU A 295 -5.28 14.06 -6.16
CA LEU A 295 -3.89 14.15 -6.63
C LEU A 295 -3.76 15.04 -7.88
N ILE A 296 -4.70 14.94 -8.82
CA ILE A 296 -4.77 15.82 -10.00
C ILE A 296 -4.92 17.29 -9.58
N LEU A 297 -5.84 17.57 -8.64
CA LEU A 297 -6.04 18.94 -8.13
C LEU A 297 -4.80 19.45 -7.39
N LEU A 298 -4.15 18.61 -6.57
CA LEU A 298 -2.93 18.97 -5.85
C LEU A 298 -1.77 19.30 -6.81
N ARG A 299 -1.60 18.51 -7.88
CA ARG A 299 -0.62 18.78 -8.95
C ARG A 299 -0.89 20.14 -9.58
N ALA A 300 -2.11 20.38 -10.05
CA ALA A 300 -2.50 21.66 -10.65
C ALA A 300 -2.31 22.88 -9.72
N THR A 301 -2.52 22.73 -8.41
CA THR A 301 -2.24 23.80 -7.44
C THR A 301 -0.75 24.02 -7.22
N ASN A 302 0.06 22.97 -7.18
CA ASN A 302 1.51 23.06 -7.01
C ASN A 302 2.17 23.69 -8.24
N ASP A 303 1.77 23.26 -9.44
CA ASP A 303 2.26 23.81 -10.71
C ASP A 303 1.95 25.32 -10.81
N ARG A 304 0.74 25.72 -10.42
CA ARG A 304 0.35 27.14 -10.35
C ARG A 304 1.13 27.93 -9.29
N GLN A 305 1.45 27.32 -8.13
CA GLN A 305 2.29 27.97 -7.12
C GLN A 305 3.72 28.16 -7.63
N ALA A 306 4.32 27.13 -8.24
CA ALA A 306 5.65 27.22 -8.84
C ALA A 306 5.72 28.31 -9.92
N GLN A 307 4.68 28.44 -10.75
CA GLN A 307 4.61 29.50 -11.76
C GLN A 307 4.56 30.91 -11.14
N LEU A 308 3.79 31.11 -10.07
CA LEU A 308 3.72 32.39 -9.33
C LEU A 308 5.04 32.72 -8.60
N ASP A 309 5.74 31.71 -8.09
CA ASP A 309 7.06 31.89 -7.46
C ASP A 309 8.14 32.26 -8.50
N ILE A 310 8.07 31.71 -9.71
CA ILE A 310 8.93 32.12 -10.85
C ILE A 310 8.66 33.58 -11.23
N GLU A 311 7.40 33.95 -11.48
CA GLU A 311 7.00 35.33 -11.82
C GLU A 311 7.45 36.34 -10.74
N ARG A 312 7.32 35.97 -9.46
CA ARG A 312 7.82 36.76 -8.33
C ARG A 312 9.35 36.94 -8.35
N LEU A 313 10.10 35.87 -8.65
CA LEU A 313 11.56 35.92 -8.76
C LEU A 313 12.01 36.77 -9.96
N GLU A 314 11.29 36.71 -11.08
CA GLU A 314 11.55 37.56 -12.25
C GLU A 314 11.38 39.05 -11.92
N LEU A 315 10.26 39.44 -11.31
CA LEU A 315 10.00 40.81 -10.86
C LEU A 315 11.02 41.30 -9.81
N GLN A 316 11.47 40.42 -8.91
CA GLN A 316 12.54 40.75 -7.96
C GLN A 316 13.88 40.98 -8.66
N ASN A 317 14.22 40.14 -9.64
CA ASN A 317 15.44 40.30 -10.45
C ASN A 317 15.39 41.57 -11.31
N GLU A 318 14.23 41.94 -11.86
CA GLU A 318 14.03 43.19 -12.61
C GLU A 318 14.23 44.42 -11.71
N LYS A 319 13.62 44.43 -10.51
CA LYS A 319 13.83 45.49 -9.52
C LYS A 319 15.30 45.63 -9.12
N LEU A 320 15.98 44.51 -8.84
CA LEU A 320 17.41 44.51 -8.51
C LEU A 320 18.29 45.01 -9.67
N ARG A 321 17.93 44.72 -10.93
CA ARG A 321 18.64 45.25 -12.10
C ARG A 321 18.54 46.77 -12.17
N HIS A 322 17.34 47.34 -11.99
CA HIS A 322 17.17 48.80 -11.94
C HIS A 322 17.84 49.46 -10.74
N GLU A 323 17.84 48.83 -9.55
CA GLU A 323 18.61 49.34 -8.40
C GLU A 323 20.12 49.35 -8.67
N ILE A 324 20.66 48.32 -9.32
CA ILE A 324 22.07 48.25 -9.74
C ILE A 324 22.39 49.29 -10.83
N GLU A 325 21.46 49.54 -11.76
CA GLU A 325 21.58 50.55 -12.81
C GLU A 325 21.63 51.97 -12.22
N LEU A 326 20.68 52.29 -11.33
CA LEU A 326 20.66 53.56 -10.58
C LEU A 326 21.93 53.75 -9.73
N MET A 327 22.48 52.69 -9.12
CA MET A 327 23.76 52.78 -8.40
C MET A 327 24.97 53.01 -9.31
N LYS A 328 24.92 52.60 -10.59
CA LYS A 328 25.99 52.87 -11.56
C LYS A 328 25.92 54.29 -12.12
N ASP A 329 24.71 54.83 -12.32
CA ASP A 329 24.52 56.21 -12.78
C ASP A 329 24.65 57.26 -11.66
N GLY A 330 24.49 56.83 -10.39
CA GLY A 330 24.52 57.67 -9.19
C GLY A 330 25.84 58.41 -8.89
N ASP A 331 26.92 58.13 -9.62
CA ASP A 331 28.19 58.87 -9.53
C ASP A 331 28.12 60.28 -10.15
N LYS A 332 26.99 60.69 -10.76
CA LYS A 332 26.89 61.98 -11.48
C LYS A 332 26.23 63.15 -10.74
N ASP A 333 25.31 62.93 -9.79
CA ASP A 333 24.46 64.04 -9.28
C ASP A 333 24.21 64.05 -7.75
N ASN A 334 25.17 63.61 -6.93
CA ASN A 334 25.11 63.78 -5.45
C ASN A 334 25.55 65.19 -4.98
N ALA A 335 24.90 66.24 -5.51
CA ALA A 335 25.06 67.61 -5.04
C ALA A 335 24.26 67.85 -3.75
N ILE A 336 24.91 67.69 -2.58
CA ILE A 336 24.29 68.00 -1.28
C ILE A 336 24.16 69.52 -1.13
N VAL A 337 22.99 70.07 -1.47
CA VAL A 337 22.69 71.49 -1.28
C VAL A 337 22.36 71.79 0.19
N VAL A 338 23.37 72.16 0.96
CA VAL A 338 23.22 72.56 2.37
C VAL A 338 22.62 73.97 2.47
N HIS A 339 21.29 74.07 2.42
CA HIS A 339 20.57 75.30 2.73
C HIS A 339 20.48 75.56 4.24
N ASN A 340 21.57 76.04 4.85
CA ASN A 340 21.61 76.98 5.99
C ASN A 340 23.02 77.10 6.57
N ALA A 341 23.86 77.96 5.99
CA ALA A 341 25.03 78.50 6.67
C ALA A 341 24.67 79.87 7.25
N LEU A 342 24.59 80.01 8.58
CA LEU A 342 24.49 81.33 9.20
C LEU A 342 25.81 82.10 8.95
N PRO A 343 25.77 83.37 8.53
CA PRO A 343 26.97 84.18 8.44
C PRO A 343 27.46 84.55 9.85
N ILE A 344 28.74 84.31 10.12
CA ILE A 344 29.41 84.71 11.36
C ILE A 344 29.63 86.24 11.33
N PRO A 345 29.12 87.02 12.30
CA PRO A 345 29.34 88.46 12.32
C PRO A 345 30.70 88.79 12.96
N GLY A 346 31.54 89.54 12.24
CA GLY A 346 32.67 90.29 12.83
C GLY A 346 34.04 90.03 12.20
N ARG A 347 34.40 90.86 11.22
CA ARG A 347 35.76 91.40 11.06
C ARG A 347 35.71 92.73 10.31
#